data_AF-A0A450W2U9-F1
#
_entry.id   AF-A0A450W2U9-F1
#
_cell.length_a   1.000
_cell.length_b   1.000
_cell.length_c   1.000
_cell.angle_alpha   90.00
_cell.angle_beta   90.00
_cell.angle_gamma   90.00
#
_symmetry.space_group_name_H-M   'P 1'
#
loop_
_entity.id
_entity.type
_entity.pdbx_description
1 polymer ?
#
loop_
_entity_poly.entity_id
_entity_poly.type
_entity_poly.pdbx_seq_one_letter_code
_entity_poly.pdbx_strand_id
1 'polypeptide(L)' 'MLIYLDTCCIQRPLDDRLQPRIDLEAEAILAVLDLIESGAVRLLSS' A
#
# COMPACT_ATOMS: atom_id res chain seq x y z
N MET A 1 14.60 -2.12 -3.72
CA MET A 1 14.34 -0.93 -2.87
C MET A 1 13.84 -1.41 -1.51
N LEU A 2 14.23 -0.77 -0.40
CA LEU A 2 13.69 -1.08 0.94
C LEU A 2 12.70 0.02 1.31
N ILE A 3 11.47 -0.34 1.67
CA ILE A 3 10.42 0.62 2.03
C ILE A 3 9.81 0.31 3.39
N TYR A 4 9.32 1.35 4.05
CA TYR A 4 8.50 1.25 5.24
C TYR A 4 7.06 1.64 4.89
N LEU A 5 6.09 0.90 5.40
CA LEU A 5 4.68 1.26 5.33
C LEU A 5 4.21 1.63 6.73
N ASP A 6 3.68 2.85 6.87
CA ASP A 6 2.95 3.21 8.08
C ASP A 6 1.66 2.38 8.14
N THR A 7 1.17 2.15 9.35
CA THR A 7 -0.09 1.48 9.65
C THR A 7 -1.26 2.05 8.85
N CYS A 8 -1.36 3.38 8.72
CA CYS A 8 -2.41 4.02 7.94
C CYS A 8 -2.30 3.72 6.44
N CYS A 9 -1.10 3.52 5.89
CA CYS A 9 -0.91 3.12 4.51
C CYS A 9 -1.49 1.72 4.28
N ILE A 10 -1.20 0.77 5.17
CA ILE A 10 -1.71 -0.61 5.10
C ILE A 10 -3.25 -0.63 5.18
N GLN A 11 -3.84 0.28 5.93
CA GLN A 11 -5.30 0.39 6.09
C GLN A 11 -5.98 1.10 4.91
N ARG A 12 -5.27 1.87 4.08
CA ARG A 12 -5.86 2.69 3.01
C ARG A 12 -6.76 1.91 2.04
N PRO A 13 -6.46 0.66 1.66
CA PRO A 13 -7.36 -0.15 0.82
C PRO A 13 -8.69 -0.52 1.47
N LEU A 14 -8.81 -0.40 2.79
CA LEU A 14 -9.99 -0.73 3.58
C LEU A 14 -10.87 0.49 3.88
N ASP A 15 -10.42 1.70 3.56
CA ASP A 15 -11.19 2.93 3.74
C ASP A 15 -12.39 2.99 2.78
N ASP A 16 -13.33 3.91 3.05
CA ASP A 16 -14.42 4.22 2.12
C ASP A 16 -13.87 4.84 0.82
N ARG A 17 -14.08 4.14 -0.29
CA ARG A 17 -13.53 4.45 -1.62
C ARG A 17 -14.46 5.31 -2.48
N LEU A 18 -15.50 5.91 -1.90
CA LEU A 18 -16.41 6.82 -2.62
C LEU A 18 -15.71 8.11 -3.09
N GLN A 19 -14.64 8.53 -2.43
CA GLN A 19 -13.86 9.69 -2.86
C GLN A 19 -12.76 9.26 -3.85
N PRO A 20 -12.68 9.84 -5.06
CA PRO A 20 -11.71 9.43 -6.08
C PRO A 20 -10.25 9.47 -5.62
N ARG A 21 -9.92 10.42 -4.74
CA ARG A 21 -8.58 10.50 -4.15
C ARG A 21 -8.25 9.29 -3.28
N ILE A 22 -9.19 8.87 -2.43
CA ILE A 22 -9.00 7.73 -1.52
C ILE A 22 -8.89 6.45 -2.34
N ASP A 23 -9.72 6.32 -3.37
CA ASP A 23 -9.69 5.19 -4.30
C ASP A 23 -8.33 5.06 -5.00
N LEU A 24 -7.77 6.15 -5.54
CA LEU A 24 -6.46 6.14 -6.16
C LEU A 24 -5.32 5.82 -5.18
N GLU A 25 -5.36 6.38 -3.97
CA GLU A 25 -4.35 6.09 -2.94
C GLU A 25 -4.41 4.61 -2.51
N ALA A 26 -5.61 4.06 -2.40
CA ALA A 26 -5.83 2.66 -2.07
C ALA A 26 -5.29 1.71 -3.17
N GLU A 27 -5.56 2.00 -4.44
CA GLU A 27 -4.97 1.24 -5.56
C GLU A 27 -3.44 1.32 -5.57
N ALA A 28 -2.87 2.49 -5.27
CA ALA A 28 -1.42 2.65 -5.21
C ALA A 28 -0.80 1.76 -4.11
N ILE A 29 -1.45 1.65 -2.94
CA ILE A 29 -0.99 0.75 -1.88
C ILE A 29 -1.10 -0.72 -2.30
N LEU A 30 -2.21 -1.12 -2.94
CA LEU A 30 -2.36 -2.49 -3.44
C LEU A 30 -1.23 -2.85 -4.43
N ALA A 31 -0.92 -1.96 -5.38
CA ALA A 31 0.19 -2.16 -6.30
C ALA A 31 1.55 -2.28 -5.58
N VAL A 32 1.77 -1.51 -4.51
CA VAL A 32 2.98 -1.63 -3.69
C VAL A 32 3.04 -2.98 -2.97
N LEU A 33 1.91 -3.48 -2.47
CA LEU A 33 1.82 -4.80 -1.83
C LEU A 33 2.13 -5.93 -2.83
N ASP A 34 1.61 -5.85 -4.06
CA ASP A 34 1.95 -6.82 -5.13
C ASP A 34 3.45 -6.81 -5.46
N LEU A 35 4.09 -5.64 -5.46
CA LEU A 35 5.54 -5.52 -5.63
C LEU A 35 6.34 -6.10 -4.45
N ILE A 36 5.79 -6.05 -3.23
CA ILE A 36 6.39 -6.71 -2.07
C ILE A 36 6.24 -8.23 -2.19
N GLU A 37 5.04 -8.72 -2.54
CA GLU A 37 4.75 -10.15 -2.69
C GLU A 37 5.59 -10.79 -3.79
N SER A 38 5.77 -10.10 -4.91
CA SER A 38 6.66 -10.54 -6.01
C SER A 38 8.16 -10.47 -5.67
N GLY A 39 8.53 -9.88 -4.54
CA GLY A 39 9.92 -9.72 -4.11
C GLY A 39 10.69 -8.59 -4.82
N ALA A 40 10.03 -7.81 -5.69
CA ALA A 40 10.63 -6.66 -6.36
C ALA A 40 10.97 -5.53 -5.37
N VAL A 41 10.18 -5.41 -4.31
CA VAL A 41 10.36 -4.45 -3.21
C VAL A 41 10.48 -5.21 -1.89
N ARG A 42 11.41 -4.79 -1.03
CA ARG A 42 11.53 -5.34 0.32
C ARG A 42 10.82 -4.44 1.31
N LEU A 43 9.95 -5.01 2.13
CA LEU A 43 9.34 -4.34 3.26
C LEU A 43 10.29 -4.37 4.47
N LEU A 44 10.48 -3.24 5.11
CA LEU A 44 11.14 -3.15 6.41
C LEU A 44 10.18 -3.70 7.48
N SER A 45 10.50 -4.87 8.03
CA SER A 45 9.84 -5.44 9.21
C SER A 45 10.70 -5.24 10.47
N SER A 46 10.05 -5.12 11.64
CA SER A 46 10.74 -5.11 12.95
C SER A 46 11.28 -6.48 13.34
#